data_AF-A0A9X2MLU1-F1
#
_entry.id   AF-A0A9X2MLU1-F1
#
_cell.length_a   1.000
_cell.length_b   1.000
_cell.length_c   1.000
_cell.angle_alpha   90.00
_cell.angle_beta   90.00
_cell.angle_gamma   90.00
#
_symmetry.space_group_name_H-M   'P 1'
#
loop_
_entity.id
_entity.type
_entity.pdbx_description
1 polymer ?
#
loop_
_entity_poly.entity_id
_entity_poly.type
_entity_poly.pdbx_seq_one_letter_code
_entity_poly.pdbx_strand_id
1 'polypeptide(L)'
;MKREWSKPGDVSRSCEAGYAEQHWIDLALGRTDRSRQATLLNHLDVCGHCRAAHDEWSKLLIADAAGACGMEEPLELPAKRRSSLERQVRRIRAGKRLKKSLLAGASAAAAAVMIAVALLNRGPVVEPDTHLISYVEQMEPAALRMMQAADTSRYSILPQGNRQESGFLWLSGDSKEAFLILEHLNGRANSDYQAWAVQGTRSDSLGLVKLSEDRGYLHIKADILPAAENIALSAEPQGGSLRPTTRQIVLLMLPKR
;
A
#
# COMPACT_ATOMS: atom_id res chain seq x y z
N MET A 1 6.51 13.05 -50.98
CA MET A 1 7.32 12.98 -49.75
C MET A 1 6.41 13.01 -48.52
N LYS A 2 6.03 11.85 -48.00
CA LYS A 2 5.56 11.67 -46.62
C LYS A 2 6.22 10.38 -46.15
N ARG A 3 7.18 10.51 -45.23
CA ARG A 3 7.88 9.38 -44.63
C ARG A 3 6.89 8.70 -43.69
N GLU A 4 6.47 7.49 -44.02
CA GLU A 4 5.85 6.57 -43.07
C GLU A 4 6.88 6.25 -41.98
N TRP A 5 6.58 6.71 -40.77
CA TRP A 5 7.31 6.29 -39.58
C TRP A 5 6.76 4.93 -39.17
N SER A 6 7.41 3.87 -39.64
CA SER A 6 7.27 2.55 -39.03
C SER A 6 7.73 2.64 -37.58
N LYS A 7 6.80 2.49 -36.63
CA LYS A 7 7.14 2.33 -35.22
C LYS A 7 7.99 1.05 -35.07
N PRO A 8 9.21 1.11 -34.52
CA PRO A 8 9.98 -0.09 -34.24
C PRO A 8 9.32 -0.87 -33.10
N GLY A 9 9.13 -2.16 -33.37
CA GLY A 9 8.75 -3.26 -32.48
C GLY A 9 8.41 -2.94 -31.03
N ASP A 10 7.11 -2.90 -30.75
CA ASP A 10 6.59 -3.23 -29.44
C ASP A 10 6.84 -4.72 -29.17
N VAL A 11 7.96 -5.02 -28.51
CA VAL A 11 8.24 -6.35 -27.94
C VAL A 11 8.30 -6.19 -26.42
N SER A 12 7.21 -5.74 -25.81
CA SER A 12 6.98 -5.97 -24.39
C SER A 12 6.68 -7.46 -24.15
N ARG A 13 7.71 -8.30 -24.22
CA ARG A 13 7.65 -9.63 -23.58
C ARG A 13 8.20 -9.48 -22.16
N SER A 14 7.40 -8.85 -21.30
CA SER A 14 7.62 -8.81 -19.86
C SER A 14 7.71 -10.25 -19.32
N CYS A 15 8.72 -10.53 -18.50
CA CYS A 15 8.83 -11.81 -17.83
C CYS A 15 7.66 -12.01 -16.86
N GLU A 16 6.96 -13.16 -16.94
CA GLU A 16 5.84 -13.51 -16.05
C GLU A 16 6.25 -13.62 -14.57
N ALA A 17 7.53 -13.89 -14.29
CA ALA A 17 8.05 -13.95 -12.92
C ALA A 17 8.20 -12.57 -12.27
N GLY A 18 8.06 -11.46 -13.02
CA GLY A 18 8.04 -10.11 -12.46
C GLY A 18 9.36 -9.64 -11.84
N TYR A 19 10.51 -10.21 -12.26
CA TYR A 19 11.81 -9.76 -11.74
C TYR A 19 12.13 -8.33 -12.18
N ALA A 20 12.17 -7.42 -11.20
CA ALA A 20 12.64 -6.05 -11.40
C ALA A 20 14.14 -5.98 -11.75
N GLU A 21 14.54 -4.94 -12.48
CA GLU A 21 15.93 -4.71 -12.93
C GLU A 21 16.94 -4.67 -11.77
N GLN A 22 16.53 -4.18 -10.61
CA GLN A 22 17.35 -4.12 -9.41
C GLN A 22 17.90 -5.50 -9.00
N HIS A 23 17.16 -6.58 -9.23
CA HIS A 23 17.63 -7.94 -8.94
C HIS A 23 18.82 -8.35 -9.82
N TRP A 24 18.89 -7.87 -11.07
CA TRP A 24 19.99 -8.18 -11.97
C TRP A 24 21.24 -7.36 -11.64
N ILE A 25 21.06 -6.12 -11.18
CA ILE A 25 22.16 -5.26 -10.71
C ILE A 25 22.79 -5.86 -9.44
N ASP A 26 21.97 -6.27 -8.47
CA ASP A 26 22.46 -6.87 -7.22
C ASP A 26 23.16 -8.21 -7.47
N LEU A 27 22.66 -8.99 -8.43
CA LEU A 27 23.30 -10.23 -8.89
C LEU A 27 24.68 -9.94 -9.52
N ALA A 28 24.77 -8.97 -10.43
CA ALA A 28 26.02 -8.58 -11.10
C ALA A 28 27.06 -8.01 -10.12
N LEU A 29 26.61 -7.32 -9.06
CA LEU A 29 27.48 -6.78 -8.00
C LEU A 29 27.84 -7.81 -6.92
N GLY A 30 27.34 -9.05 -6.99
CA GLY A 30 27.56 -10.09 -5.97
C GLY A 30 26.95 -9.76 -4.61
N ARG A 31 25.90 -8.94 -4.57
CA ARG A 31 25.20 -8.51 -3.35
C ARG A 31 24.00 -9.39 -2.99
N THR A 32 23.67 -10.34 -3.84
CA THR A 32 22.59 -11.31 -3.63
C THR A 32 23.05 -12.50 -2.77
N ASP A 33 22.20 -13.00 -1.88
CA ASP A 33 22.49 -14.20 -1.09
C ASP A 33 22.53 -15.46 -1.98
N ARG A 34 23.20 -16.53 -1.50
CA ARG A 34 23.44 -17.76 -2.29
C ARG A 34 22.14 -18.44 -2.77
N SER A 35 21.08 -18.41 -1.97
CA SER A 35 19.80 -19.07 -2.31
C SER A 35 19.09 -18.32 -3.45
N ARG A 36 19.04 -16.99 -3.32
CA ARG A 36 18.43 -16.11 -4.32
C ARG A 36 19.27 -16.02 -5.60
N GLN A 37 20.59 -16.08 -5.48
CA GLN A 37 21.50 -16.15 -6.63
C GLN A 37 21.22 -17.40 -7.48
N ALA A 38 21.11 -18.58 -6.86
CA ALA A 38 20.81 -19.81 -7.60
C ALA A 38 19.45 -19.74 -8.33
N THR A 39 18.46 -19.12 -7.68
CA THR A 39 17.11 -18.94 -8.26
C THR A 39 17.16 -18.01 -9.49
N LEU A 40 17.84 -16.87 -9.36
CA LEU A 40 17.97 -15.90 -10.45
C LEU A 40 18.77 -16.48 -11.63
N LEU A 41 19.87 -17.18 -11.36
CA LEU A 41 20.67 -17.84 -12.40
C LEU A 41 19.87 -18.91 -13.15
N ASN A 42 19.12 -19.75 -12.44
CA ASN A 42 18.24 -20.74 -13.07
C ASN A 42 17.17 -20.08 -13.95
N HIS A 43 16.66 -18.91 -13.53
CA HIS A 43 15.72 -18.15 -14.34
C HIS A 43 16.34 -17.58 -15.63
N LEU A 44 17.60 -17.14 -15.59
CA LEU A 44 18.32 -16.66 -16.79
C LEU A 44 18.44 -17.76 -17.86
N ASP A 45 18.50 -19.03 -17.46
CA ASP A 45 18.52 -20.20 -18.36
C ASP A 45 17.22 -20.40 -19.14
N VAL A 46 16.10 -19.91 -18.61
CA VAL A 46 14.78 -20.10 -19.21
C VAL A 46 14.27 -18.81 -19.88
N CYS A 47 14.64 -17.64 -19.38
CA CYS A 47 14.08 -16.36 -19.82
C CYS A 47 15.10 -15.48 -20.58
N GLY A 48 14.92 -15.39 -21.90
CA GLY A 48 15.76 -14.55 -22.77
C GLY A 48 15.68 -13.04 -22.48
N HIS A 49 14.53 -12.55 -22.00
CA HIS A 49 14.36 -11.14 -21.63
C HIS A 49 15.20 -10.78 -20.39
N CYS A 50 15.11 -11.60 -19.34
CA CYS A 50 15.91 -11.40 -18.14
C CYS A 50 17.41 -11.59 -18.40
N ARG A 51 17.77 -12.50 -19.32
CA ARG A 51 19.15 -12.64 -19.81
C ARG A 51 19.67 -11.37 -20.46
N ALA A 52 18.90 -10.77 -21.36
CA ALA A 52 19.29 -9.52 -22.01
C ALA A 52 19.51 -8.39 -21.00
N ALA A 53 18.61 -8.24 -20.02
CA ALA A 53 18.75 -7.25 -18.95
C ALA A 53 20.01 -7.49 -18.10
N HIS A 54 20.28 -8.73 -17.70
CA HIS A 54 21.48 -9.06 -16.93
C HIS A 54 22.78 -8.76 -17.69
N ASP A 55 22.83 -9.06 -18.98
CA ASP A 55 24.01 -8.82 -19.83
C ASP A 55 24.27 -7.33 -20.04
N GLU A 56 23.22 -6.52 -20.16
CA GLU A 56 23.31 -5.07 -20.24
C GLU A 56 23.95 -4.48 -18.98
N TRP A 57 23.42 -4.82 -17.80
CA TRP A 57 23.95 -4.33 -16.53
C TRP A 57 25.38 -4.82 -16.23
N SER A 58 25.70 -6.07 -16.57
CA SER A 58 27.06 -6.61 -16.39
C SER A 58 28.11 -5.82 -17.20
N LYS A 59 27.77 -5.38 -18.42
CA LYS A 59 28.69 -4.59 -19.25
C LYS A 59 28.96 -3.21 -18.66
N LEU A 60 27.92 -2.53 -18.18
CA LEU A 60 28.05 -1.18 -17.59
C LEU A 60 28.94 -1.21 -16.34
N LEU A 61 28.77 -2.23 -15.50
CA LEU A 61 29.53 -2.34 -14.24
C LEU A 61 31.00 -2.74 -14.43
N ILE A 62 31.32 -3.51 -15.48
CA ILE A 62 32.71 -3.84 -15.82
C ILE A 62 33.46 -2.63 -16.39
N ALA A 63 32.78 -1.78 -17.17
CA ALA A 63 33.38 -0.57 -17.74
C ALA A 63 33.83 0.43 -16.65
N ASP A 64 33.04 0.61 -15.60
CA ASP A 64 33.38 1.47 -14.45
C ASP A 64 34.55 0.91 -13.63
N ALA A 65 34.63 -0.42 -13.47
CA ALA A 65 35.73 -1.05 -12.75
C ALA A 65 37.08 -0.92 -13.51
N ALA A 66 37.05 -1.00 -14.84
CA ALA A 66 38.25 -0.83 -15.67
C ALA A 66 38.78 0.62 -15.71
N GLY A 67 37.92 1.61 -15.49
CA GLY A 67 38.30 3.02 -15.41
C GLY A 67 39.07 3.41 -14.14
N ALA A 68 39.07 2.58 -13.10
CA ALA A 68 39.70 2.86 -11.80
C ALA A 68 41.18 2.45 -11.70
N CYS A 69 41.75 1.80 -12.73
CA CYS A 69 43.11 1.23 -12.68
C CYS A 69 44.26 2.22 -13.00
N GLY A 70 44.00 3.52 -13.11
CA GLY A 70 45.03 4.53 -13.39
C GLY A 70 45.18 5.55 -12.26
N MET A 71 45.97 5.25 -11.23
CA MET A 71 46.51 6.32 -10.39
C MET A 71 47.92 5.98 -9.88
N GLU A 72 48.84 6.86 -10.27
CA GLU A 72 50.29 6.84 -10.06
C GLU A 72 50.71 6.90 -8.58
N GLU A 73 51.94 6.42 -8.36
CA GLU A 73 52.69 6.35 -7.11
C GLU A 73 52.85 7.75 -6.43
N PRO A 74 52.55 7.92 -5.13
CA PRO A 74 52.62 9.23 -4.50
C PRO A 74 54.07 9.70 -4.23
N LEU A 75 54.46 10.77 -4.92
CA LEU A 75 55.65 11.58 -4.64
C LEU A 75 55.74 11.97 -3.15
N GLU A 76 56.87 11.64 -2.51
CA GLU A 76 57.13 11.98 -1.11
C GLU A 76 57.17 13.51 -0.87
N LEU A 77 56.34 13.98 0.06
CA LEU A 77 56.24 15.40 0.42
C LEU A 77 57.38 15.85 1.37
N PRO A 78 57.97 17.05 1.18
CA PRO A 78 59.06 17.56 2.00
C PRO A 78 58.75 17.65 3.51
N ALA A 79 59.73 17.31 4.34
CA ALA A 79 59.62 17.14 5.80
C ALA A 79 59.00 18.33 6.57
N LYS A 80 59.13 19.57 6.07
CA LYS A 80 58.51 20.76 6.68
C LYS A 80 56.97 20.81 6.52
N ARG A 81 56.40 20.15 5.49
CA ARG A 81 54.93 19.95 5.40
C ARG A 81 54.43 18.82 6.28
N ARG A 82 55.25 17.78 6.55
CA ARG A 82 54.90 16.67 7.46
C ARG A 82 54.61 17.16 8.88
N SER A 83 55.41 18.07 9.44
CA SER A 83 55.21 18.55 10.82
C SER A 83 53.99 19.48 10.99
N SER A 84 53.65 20.26 9.96
CA SER A 84 52.41 21.07 9.93
C SER A 84 51.18 20.17 9.79
N LEU A 85 51.25 19.18 8.89
CA LEU A 85 50.22 18.15 8.74
C LEU A 85 50.08 17.29 9.99
N GLU A 86 51.14 16.93 10.70
CA GLU A 86 51.05 16.16 11.95
C GLU A 86 50.36 16.95 13.07
N ARG A 87 50.62 18.26 13.18
CA ARG A 87 49.90 19.10 14.16
C ARG A 87 48.42 19.26 13.78
N GLN A 88 48.12 19.39 12.49
CA GLN A 88 46.76 19.49 11.98
C GLN A 88 46.02 18.14 12.11
N VAL A 89 46.69 17.02 11.86
CA VAL A 89 46.20 15.65 12.04
C VAL A 89 46.04 15.31 13.52
N ARG A 90 46.90 15.78 14.43
CA ARG A 90 46.69 15.64 15.89
C ARG A 90 45.47 16.42 16.36
N ARG A 91 45.26 17.65 15.86
CA ARG A 91 44.02 18.43 16.16
C ARG A 91 42.77 17.76 15.58
N ILE A 92 42.84 17.22 14.36
CA ILE A 92 41.75 16.46 13.73
C ILE A 92 41.49 15.13 14.46
N ARG A 93 42.53 14.41 14.91
CA ARG A 93 42.42 13.16 15.69
C ARG A 93 41.89 13.40 17.10
N ALA A 94 42.26 14.51 17.76
CA ALA A 94 41.69 14.91 19.04
C ALA A 94 40.19 15.26 18.90
N GLY A 95 39.82 15.98 17.84
CA GLY A 95 38.41 16.23 17.49
C GLY A 95 37.62 14.97 17.13
N LYS A 96 38.25 13.96 16.51
CA LYS A 96 37.64 12.65 16.22
C LYS A 96 37.53 11.73 17.45
N ARG A 97 38.39 11.85 18.46
CA ARG A 97 38.26 11.10 19.72
C ARG A 97 37.13 11.62 20.59
N LEU A 98 36.90 12.93 20.63
CA LEU A 98 35.73 13.52 21.30
C LEU A 98 34.42 13.24 20.54
N LYS A 99 34.48 13.10 19.21
CA LYS A 99 33.32 12.66 18.41
C LYS A 99 33.07 11.15 18.42
N LYS A 100 34.01 10.31 18.90
CA LYS A 100 33.79 8.86 19.03
C LYS A 100 32.95 8.47 20.24
N SER A 101 32.80 9.33 21.26
CA SER A 101 31.78 9.12 22.31
C SER A 101 30.41 9.71 21.93
N LEU A 102 30.34 10.51 20.87
CA LEU A 102 29.08 11.06 20.32
C LEU A 102 28.59 10.31 19.05
N LEU A 103 29.44 9.48 18.44
CA LEU A 103 29.10 8.63 17.29
C LEU A 103 28.78 7.18 17.68
N ALA A 104 28.46 6.93 18.96
CA ALA A 104 27.55 5.84 19.33
C ALA A 104 26.06 6.23 19.13
N GLY A 105 25.77 7.48 18.70
CA GLY A 105 24.42 7.98 18.44
C GLY A 105 23.99 8.05 16.96
N ALA A 106 24.87 7.77 15.98
CA ALA A 106 24.57 8.00 14.56
C ALA A 106 24.11 6.74 13.78
N SER A 107 24.20 5.54 14.36
CA SER A 107 23.48 4.36 13.84
C SER A 107 21.99 4.40 14.19
N ALA A 108 21.60 5.16 15.22
CA ALA A 108 20.21 5.40 15.55
C ALA A 108 19.53 6.36 14.55
N ALA A 109 20.26 7.31 13.95
CA ALA A 109 19.66 8.33 13.09
C ALA A 109 19.22 7.78 11.72
N ALA A 110 20.01 6.92 11.07
CA ALA A 110 19.62 6.33 9.78
C ALA A 110 18.51 5.28 9.95
N ALA A 111 18.56 4.48 11.03
CA ALA A 111 17.46 3.60 11.41
C ALA A 111 16.21 4.42 11.78
N ALA A 112 16.35 5.54 12.50
CA ALA A 112 15.24 6.42 12.81
C ALA A 112 14.67 7.12 11.57
N VAL A 113 15.47 7.44 10.55
CA VAL A 113 14.98 7.98 9.28
C VAL A 113 14.27 6.90 8.46
N MET A 114 14.79 5.67 8.40
CA MET A 114 14.10 4.56 7.71
C MET A 114 12.83 4.13 8.46
N ILE A 115 12.83 4.15 9.79
CA ILE A 115 11.64 3.96 10.63
C ILE A 115 10.69 5.13 10.46
N ALA A 116 11.17 6.38 10.41
CA ALA A 116 10.32 7.55 10.18
C ALA A 116 9.70 7.53 8.79
N VAL A 117 10.46 7.17 7.74
CA VAL A 117 9.94 6.99 6.38
C VAL A 117 8.98 5.81 6.34
N ALA A 118 9.24 4.70 7.02
CA ALA A 118 8.31 3.58 7.13
C ALA A 118 7.05 3.90 7.97
N LEU A 119 7.13 4.79 8.96
CA LEU A 119 6.00 5.29 9.73
C LEU A 119 5.22 6.35 8.95
N LEU A 120 5.88 7.15 8.11
CA LEU A 120 5.25 8.13 7.23
C LEU A 120 4.61 7.49 5.99
N ASN A 121 5.15 6.37 5.49
CA ASN A 121 4.58 5.57 4.39
C ASN A 121 3.63 4.46 4.85
N ARG A 122 3.53 4.22 6.16
CA ARG A 122 2.35 3.56 6.69
C ARG A 122 1.21 4.57 6.55
N GLY A 123 0.41 4.41 5.51
CA GLY A 123 -0.98 4.88 5.55
C GLY A 123 -1.56 4.50 6.92
N PRO A 124 -2.43 5.34 7.49
CA PRO A 124 -2.79 5.29 8.90
C PRO A 124 -2.95 3.83 9.30
N VAL A 125 -2.10 3.36 10.22
CA VAL A 125 -2.40 2.13 10.95
C VAL A 125 -3.71 2.47 11.63
N VAL A 126 -4.79 2.04 10.99
CA VAL A 126 -6.12 2.17 11.54
C VAL A 126 -6.05 1.24 12.74
N GLU A 127 -5.70 1.80 13.90
CA GLU A 127 -5.87 1.15 15.18
C GLU A 127 -7.27 0.51 15.11
N PRO A 128 -7.39 -0.82 15.23
CA PRO A 128 -8.72 -1.41 15.29
C PRO A 128 -9.40 -0.73 16.47
N ASP A 129 -10.49 -0.01 16.21
CA ASP A 129 -11.30 0.58 17.27
C ASP A 129 -11.71 -0.59 18.16
N THR A 130 -11.01 -0.82 19.27
CA THR A 130 -11.18 -2.00 20.12
C THR A 130 -12.63 -2.12 20.56
N HIS A 131 -13.29 -0.96 20.78
CA HIS A 131 -14.71 -0.83 21.07
C HIS A 131 -15.64 -1.27 19.93
N LEU A 132 -15.25 -1.04 18.67
CA LEU A 132 -16.02 -1.43 17.49
C LEU A 132 -15.91 -2.93 17.24
N ILE A 133 -14.70 -3.49 17.40
CA ILE A 133 -14.47 -4.93 17.30
C ILE A 133 -15.30 -5.68 18.36
N SER A 134 -15.25 -5.24 19.62
CA SER A 134 -16.04 -5.86 20.70
C SER A 134 -17.54 -5.72 20.48
N TYR A 135 -17.99 -4.59 19.93
CA TYR A 135 -19.39 -4.37 19.58
C TYR A 135 -19.86 -5.35 18.50
N VAL A 136 -19.06 -5.55 17.44
CA VAL A 136 -19.38 -6.49 16.36
C VAL A 136 -19.38 -7.92 16.85
N GLU A 137 -18.42 -8.31 17.69
CA GLU A 137 -18.35 -9.65 18.28
C GLU A 137 -19.63 -10.01 19.02
N GLN A 138 -20.25 -9.04 19.71
CA GLN A 138 -21.51 -9.23 20.41
C GLN A 138 -22.73 -9.26 19.48
N MET A 139 -22.79 -8.37 18.48
CA MET A 139 -24.00 -8.17 17.67
C MET A 139 -24.06 -9.04 16.41
N GLU A 140 -22.93 -9.20 15.70
CA GLU A 140 -22.82 -9.96 14.45
C GLU A 140 -21.47 -10.71 14.39
N PRO A 141 -21.28 -11.78 15.18
CA PRO A 141 -20.03 -12.53 15.22
C PRO A 141 -19.64 -13.14 13.86
N ALA A 142 -20.63 -13.39 12.98
CA ALA A 142 -20.39 -13.89 11.63
C ALA A 142 -19.63 -12.90 10.74
N ALA A 143 -19.74 -11.59 11.00
CA ALA A 143 -19.04 -10.55 10.25
C ALA A 143 -17.58 -10.36 10.71
N LEU A 144 -17.25 -10.79 11.93
CA LEU A 144 -15.93 -10.57 12.54
C LEU A 144 -14.79 -11.20 11.73
N ARG A 145 -15.00 -12.42 11.23
CA ARG A 145 -14.01 -13.13 10.40
C ARG A 145 -13.70 -12.36 9.11
N MET A 146 -14.72 -11.77 8.49
CA MET A 146 -14.52 -10.95 7.28
C MET A 146 -13.79 -9.66 7.62
N MET A 147 -14.18 -8.96 8.70
CA MET A 147 -13.52 -7.71 9.11
C MET A 147 -12.02 -7.87 9.42
N GLN A 148 -11.61 -9.05 9.91
CA GLN A 148 -10.23 -9.37 10.25
C GLN A 148 -9.43 -9.99 9.10
N ALA A 149 -10.07 -10.30 7.97
CA ALA A 149 -9.40 -10.89 6.83
C ALA A 149 -8.41 -9.90 6.18
N ALA A 150 -7.26 -10.40 5.72
CA ALA A 150 -6.18 -9.57 5.21
C ALA A 150 -6.53 -8.86 3.89
N ASP A 151 -7.51 -9.37 3.15
CA ASP A 151 -8.01 -8.83 1.89
C ASP A 151 -9.22 -7.89 2.06
N THR A 152 -9.63 -7.62 3.30
CA THR A 152 -10.75 -6.72 3.59
C THR A 152 -10.33 -5.26 3.60
N SER A 153 -11.06 -4.44 2.84
CA SER A 153 -10.89 -2.99 2.80
C SER A 153 -11.89 -2.30 3.70
N ARG A 154 -11.43 -1.36 4.54
CA ARG A 154 -12.27 -0.50 5.39
C ARG A 154 -12.43 0.87 4.74
N TYR A 155 -13.67 1.31 4.57
CA TYR A 155 -14.03 2.63 4.06
C TYR A 155 -14.75 3.44 5.12
N SER A 156 -14.36 4.70 5.31
CA SER A 156 -15.05 5.63 6.19
C SER A 156 -16.20 6.30 5.47
N ILE A 157 -17.38 6.27 6.07
CA ILE A 157 -18.57 7.00 5.61
C ILE A 157 -18.56 8.33 6.34
N LEU A 158 -18.31 9.39 5.58
CA LEU A 158 -18.30 10.75 6.10
C LEU A 158 -19.71 11.35 6.05
N PRO A 159 -20.09 12.15 7.06
CA PRO A 159 -21.35 12.87 7.03
C PRO A 159 -21.40 13.83 5.82
N GLN A 160 -22.53 13.85 5.11
CA GLN A 160 -22.72 14.74 3.95
C GLN A 160 -23.77 15.81 4.22
N GLY A 161 -23.38 17.08 4.09
CA GLY A 161 -24.28 18.23 4.29
C GLY A 161 -24.59 18.46 5.77
N ASN A 162 -25.87 18.67 6.11
CA ASN A 162 -26.32 18.92 7.48
C ASN A 162 -26.61 17.63 8.28
N ARG A 163 -25.90 16.56 7.95
CA ARG A 163 -26.13 15.22 8.45
C ARG A 163 -25.07 14.85 9.46
N GLN A 164 -25.44 13.97 10.39
CA GLN A 164 -24.55 13.50 11.45
C GLN A 164 -24.26 12.00 11.32
N GLU A 165 -24.92 11.31 10.39
CA GLU A 165 -24.66 9.89 10.15
C GLU A 165 -23.24 9.71 9.60
N SER A 166 -22.39 9.06 10.39
CA SER A 166 -21.04 8.64 10.06
C SER A 166 -20.93 7.13 10.22
N GLY A 167 -19.89 6.52 9.68
CA GLY A 167 -19.73 5.09 9.89
C GLY A 167 -18.58 4.47 9.14
N PHE A 168 -18.62 3.15 9.05
CA PHE A 168 -17.62 2.35 8.37
C PHE A 168 -18.27 1.24 7.55
N LEU A 169 -17.71 0.99 6.38
CA LEU A 169 -18.01 -0.15 5.54
C LEU A 169 -16.76 -1.01 5.40
N TRP A 170 -16.85 -2.28 5.75
CA TRP A 170 -15.86 -3.29 5.41
C TRP A 170 -16.33 -4.02 4.16
N LEU A 171 -15.44 -4.15 3.18
CA LEU A 171 -15.69 -4.86 1.93
C LEU A 171 -14.61 -5.93 1.75
N SER A 172 -15.05 -7.17 1.56
CA SER A 172 -14.19 -8.31 1.24
C SER A 172 -13.39 -8.10 -0.05
N GLY A 173 -12.28 -8.84 -0.20
CA GLY A 173 -11.43 -8.76 -1.39
C GLY A 173 -12.16 -9.12 -2.69
N ASP A 174 -13.08 -10.09 -2.64
CA ASP A 174 -13.93 -10.49 -3.76
C ASP A 174 -15.18 -9.61 -3.96
N SER A 175 -15.40 -8.66 -3.03
CA SER A 175 -16.54 -7.73 -3.02
C SER A 175 -17.91 -8.41 -2.98
N LYS A 176 -18.01 -9.66 -2.50
CA LYS A 176 -19.29 -10.38 -2.35
C LYS A 176 -19.87 -10.33 -0.95
N GLU A 177 -19.03 -9.99 0.01
CA GLU A 177 -19.39 -9.82 1.40
C GLU A 177 -19.02 -8.41 1.86
N ALA A 178 -19.95 -7.74 2.54
CA ALA A 178 -19.72 -6.42 3.11
C ALA A 178 -20.38 -6.32 4.49
N PHE A 179 -19.83 -5.46 5.34
CA PHE A 179 -20.39 -5.17 6.65
C PHE A 179 -20.44 -3.67 6.84
N LEU A 180 -21.63 -3.15 7.15
CA LEU A 180 -21.91 -1.74 7.33
C LEU A 180 -22.19 -1.47 8.80
N ILE A 181 -21.55 -0.45 9.36
CA ILE A 181 -21.92 0.17 10.63
C ILE A 181 -22.11 1.66 10.40
N LEU A 182 -23.22 2.18 10.90
CA LEU A 182 -23.58 3.59 10.93
C LEU A 182 -23.80 4.01 12.39
N GLU A 183 -23.27 5.17 12.75
CA GLU A 183 -23.47 5.83 14.03
C GLU A 183 -24.47 6.98 13.88
N HIS A 184 -25.11 7.36 14.98
CA HIS A 184 -26.15 8.38 15.03
C HIS A 184 -27.37 8.05 14.14
N LEU A 185 -27.60 6.76 13.86
CA LEU A 185 -28.70 6.30 13.03
C LEU A 185 -29.95 6.10 13.89
N ASN A 186 -30.68 7.18 14.08
CA ASN A 186 -31.89 7.17 14.87
C ASN A 186 -33.04 6.47 14.15
N GLY A 187 -33.62 5.46 14.80
CA GLY A 187 -34.82 4.79 14.34
C GLY A 187 -36.02 5.74 14.27
N ARG A 188 -36.88 5.53 13.27
CA ARG A 188 -38.16 6.24 13.16
C ARG A 188 -39.28 5.25 13.44
N ALA A 189 -40.28 5.65 14.24
CA ALA A 189 -41.34 4.75 14.71
C ALA A 189 -42.05 3.95 13.59
N ASN A 190 -42.11 4.49 12.37
CA ASN A 190 -42.80 3.90 11.23
C ASN A 190 -41.90 3.72 10.00
N SER A 191 -40.58 3.63 10.17
CA SER A 191 -39.67 3.42 9.03
C SER A 191 -38.43 2.63 9.40
N ASP A 192 -38.09 1.69 8.53
CA ASP A 192 -36.84 0.93 8.61
C ASP A 192 -35.84 1.48 7.59
N TYR A 193 -34.56 1.43 7.91
CA TYR A 193 -33.53 1.79 6.95
C TYR A 193 -33.18 0.57 6.09
N GLN A 194 -33.12 0.78 4.77
CA GLN A 194 -32.76 -0.27 3.83
C GLN A 194 -31.55 0.16 3.01
N ALA A 195 -30.60 -0.77 2.85
CA ALA A 195 -29.43 -0.56 2.02
C ALA A 195 -29.67 -1.10 0.61
N TRP A 196 -29.04 -0.45 -0.37
CA TRP A 196 -29.22 -0.72 -1.79
C TRP A 196 -27.87 -0.76 -2.49
N ALA A 197 -27.70 -1.72 -3.38
CA ALA A 197 -26.67 -1.71 -4.40
C ALA A 197 -27.24 -0.98 -5.62
N VAL A 198 -26.58 0.10 -6.03
CA VAL A 198 -27.04 0.95 -7.13
C VAL A 198 -26.13 0.75 -8.33
N GLN A 199 -26.72 0.45 -9.47
CA GLN A 199 -26.05 0.32 -10.77
C GLN A 199 -26.83 1.13 -11.82
N GLY A 200 -26.32 2.29 -12.22
CA GLY A 200 -27.05 3.21 -13.08
C GLY A 200 -28.41 3.62 -12.46
N THR A 201 -29.51 3.27 -13.13
CA THR A 201 -30.88 3.56 -12.66
C THR A 201 -31.51 2.43 -11.84
N ARG A 202 -30.79 1.31 -11.67
CA ARG A 202 -31.28 0.14 -10.95
C ARG A 202 -30.79 0.17 -9.51
N SER A 203 -31.68 -0.15 -8.58
CA SER A 203 -31.38 -0.33 -7.16
C SER A 203 -31.85 -1.70 -6.74
N ASP A 204 -30.93 -2.54 -6.28
CA ASP A 204 -31.22 -3.87 -5.75
C ASP A 204 -31.04 -3.86 -4.23
N SER A 205 -31.96 -4.50 -3.51
CA SER A 205 -31.95 -4.51 -2.05
C SER A 205 -30.78 -5.32 -1.50
N LEU A 206 -30.01 -4.73 -0.58
CA LEU A 206 -28.97 -5.41 0.20
C LEU A 206 -29.44 -5.85 1.58
N GLY A 207 -30.63 -5.42 1.99
CA GLY A 207 -31.27 -5.82 3.25
C GLY A 207 -31.59 -4.64 4.17
N LEU A 208 -32.26 -4.96 5.28
CA LEU A 208 -32.66 -4.00 6.30
C LEU A 208 -31.56 -3.80 7.33
N VAL A 209 -31.25 -2.54 7.61
CA VAL A 209 -30.30 -2.16 8.66
C VAL A 209 -30.93 -2.46 10.01
N LYS A 210 -30.23 -3.27 10.81
CA LYS A 210 -30.62 -3.57 12.18
C LYS A 210 -30.20 -2.41 13.08
N LEU A 211 -31.13 -1.90 13.88
CA LEU A 211 -30.87 -0.81 14.81
C LEU A 211 -30.60 -1.38 16.20
N SER A 212 -29.55 -0.88 16.86
CA SER A 212 -29.24 -1.17 18.25
C SER A 212 -28.64 0.08 18.90
N GLU A 213 -29.32 0.57 19.94
CA GLU A 213 -28.99 1.83 20.60
C GLU A 213 -28.99 3.02 19.62
N ASP A 214 -27.85 3.65 19.41
CA ASP A 214 -27.64 4.76 18.46
C ASP A 214 -26.89 4.34 17.19
N ARG A 215 -26.85 3.02 16.92
CA ARG A 215 -26.11 2.43 15.80
C ARG A 215 -27.00 1.59 14.91
N GLY A 216 -26.77 1.71 13.61
CA GLY A 216 -27.32 0.81 12.60
C GLY A 216 -26.23 -0.10 12.05
N TYR A 217 -26.51 -1.39 11.91
CA TYR A 217 -25.58 -2.32 11.30
C TYR A 217 -26.25 -3.27 10.31
N LEU A 218 -25.50 -3.71 9.31
CA LEU A 218 -25.98 -4.65 8.29
C LEU A 218 -24.83 -5.51 7.79
N HIS A 219 -25.02 -6.83 7.86
CA HIS A 219 -24.15 -7.82 7.23
C HIS A 219 -24.73 -8.23 5.88
N ILE A 220 -23.96 -8.03 4.82
CA ILE A 220 -24.38 -8.18 3.43
C ILE A 220 -23.59 -9.32 2.80
N LYS A 221 -24.30 -10.27 2.19
CA LYS A 221 -23.74 -11.35 1.36
C LYS A 221 -24.52 -11.40 0.07
N ALA A 222 -23.98 -10.82 -1.00
CA ALA A 222 -24.73 -10.67 -2.24
C ALA A 222 -23.80 -10.63 -3.47
N ASP A 223 -24.10 -11.47 -4.47
CA ASP A 223 -23.34 -11.53 -5.73
C ASP A 223 -23.49 -10.26 -6.60
N ILE A 224 -24.43 -9.38 -6.27
CA ILE A 224 -24.65 -8.11 -6.99
C ILE A 224 -23.68 -7.00 -6.57
N LEU A 225 -23.02 -7.13 -5.41
CA LEU A 225 -22.12 -6.09 -4.87
C LEU A 225 -20.93 -5.75 -5.80
N PRO A 226 -20.25 -6.70 -6.46
CA PRO A 226 -19.15 -6.37 -7.37
C PRO A 226 -19.57 -5.54 -8.58
N ALA A 227 -20.85 -5.62 -8.98
CA ALA A 227 -21.41 -4.88 -10.11
C ALA A 227 -21.99 -3.51 -9.72
N ALA A 228 -22.10 -3.23 -8.41
CA ALA A 228 -22.65 -1.99 -7.90
C ALA A 228 -21.67 -0.83 -8.08
N GLU A 229 -22.19 0.32 -8.50
CA GLU A 229 -21.40 1.56 -8.61
C GLU A 229 -21.35 2.30 -7.28
N ASN A 230 -22.38 2.16 -6.46
CA ASN A 230 -22.43 2.73 -5.12
C ASN A 230 -23.37 1.94 -4.21
N ILE A 231 -23.17 2.12 -2.90
CA ILE A 231 -24.09 1.66 -1.87
C ILE A 231 -24.87 2.86 -1.35
N ALA A 232 -26.20 2.75 -1.34
CA ALA A 232 -27.09 3.79 -0.88
C ALA A 232 -27.98 3.32 0.26
N LEU A 233 -28.48 4.27 1.05
CA LEU A 233 -29.44 4.05 2.13
C LEU A 233 -30.71 4.85 1.87
N SER A 234 -31.86 4.30 2.23
CA SER A 234 -33.14 5.03 2.25
C SER A 234 -33.96 4.62 3.46
N ALA A 235 -34.88 5.49 3.86
CA ALA A 235 -35.87 5.18 4.89
C ALA A 235 -37.11 4.61 4.18
N GLU A 236 -37.44 3.37 4.47
CA GLU A 236 -38.54 2.64 3.84
C GLU A 236 -39.68 2.43 4.84
N PRO A 237 -40.90 2.16 4.37
CA PRO A 237 -41.97 1.65 5.23
C PRO A 237 -41.49 0.44 6.03
N GLN A 238 -42.12 0.20 7.17
CA GLN A 238 -41.79 -0.93 8.03
C GLN A 238 -41.78 -2.26 7.24
N GLY A 239 -40.70 -3.03 7.38
CA GLY A 239 -40.45 -4.25 6.62
C GLY A 239 -39.71 -4.05 5.29
N GLY A 240 -39.38 -2.80 4.92
CA GLY A 240 -38.65 -2.47 3.70
C GLY A 240 -39.54 -2.34 2.47
N SER A 241 -38.88 -2.31 1.31
CA SER A 241 -39.54 -2.21 0.02
C SER A 241 -38.75 -2.96 -1.06
N LEU A 242 -39.43 -3.26 -2.17
CA LEU A 242 -38.78 -3.85 -3.36
C LEU A 242 -37.98 -2.82 -4.16
N ARG A 243 -38.35 -1.55 -4.03
CA ARG A 243 -37.70 -0.41 -4.65
C ARG A 243 -37.64 0.73 -3.64
N PRO A 244 -36.63 1.61 -3.72
CA PRO A 244 -36.52 2.75 -2.84
C PRO A 244 -37.75 3.65 -2.94
N THR A 245 -38.45 3.89 -1.84
CA THR A 245 -39.62 4.77 -1.81
C THR A 245 -39.28 6.19 -1.38
N THR A 246 -38.15 6.37 -0.69
CA THR A 246 -37.64 7.69 -0.32
C THR A 246 -36.34 8.01 -1.03
N ARG A 247 -35.87 9.24 -0.85
CA ARG A 247 -34.62 9.71 -1.44
C ARG A 247 -33.46 8.84 -0.94
N GLN A 248 -32.78 8.20 -1.89
CA GLN A 248 -31.55 7.47 -1.63
C GLN A 248 -30.41 8.40 -1.24
N ILE A 249 -29.58 7.91 -0.34
CA ILE A 249 -28.46 8.61 0.25
C ILE A 249 -27.25 7.76 -0.06
N VAL A 250 -26.37 8.26 -0.93
CA VAL A 250 -25.15 7.56 -1.30
C VAL A 250 -24.23 7.54 -0.09
N LEU A 251 -23.92 6.34 0.41
CA LEU A 251 -23.00 6.13 1.53
C LEU A 251 -21.55 6.05 1.03
N LEU A 252 -21.35 5.35 -0.08
CA LEU A 252 -20.03 5.12 -0.65
C LEU A 252 -20.11 4.89 -2.16
N MET A 253 -19.19 5.52 -2.88
CA MET A 253 -18.90 5.20 -4.28
C MET A 253 -17.91 4.03 -4.34
N LEU A 254 -18.27 2.97 -5.04
CA LEU A 254 -17.38 1.83 -5.23
C LEU A 254 -16.46 2.09 -6.43
N PRO A 255 -15.15 1.84 -6.32
CA PRO A 255 -14.24 1.97 -7.45
C PRO A 255 -14.61 0.95 -8.52
N LYS A 256 -14.73 1.39 -9.78
CA LYS A 256 -14.88 0.48 -10.92
C LYS A 256 -13.59 -0.34 -11.04
N ARG A 257 -13.69 -1.65 -10.84
CA ARG A 257 -12.58 -2.59 -11.05
C ARG A 257 -12.51 -3.02 -12.51
#